data_AF-A0A1B9JYH2-F1
#
_entry.id   AF-A0A1B9JYH2-F1
#
_cell.length_a   1.000
_cell.length_b   1.000
_cell.length_c   1.000
_cell.angle_alpha   90.00
_cell.angle_beta   90.00
_cell.angle_gamma   90.00
#
_symmetry.space_group_name_H-M   'P 1'
#
loop_
_entity.id
_entity.type
_entity.pdbx_description
1 polymer ?
#
loop_
_entity_poly.entity_id
_entity_poly.type
_entity_poly.pdbx_seq_one_letter_code
_entity_poly.pdbx_strand_id
1 'polypeptide(L)'
;MVENGGMFLQETIKDSNKVSYVSQDKELLKGVNGQDFRVISDDGKYILFLTDAMYYLVPKSLYTVKEYGVNPLFREDEVNKIVSNQFYLVSGDWYYVVLAYNGQSIKHKIPELKGNLEIIANFNRGEILLKDDHAVYIYYEGENKLKEIPHLSPSQTHFVQSLDFYQQHHYLYDDDTFYLINIRFIYQDITKQFNLQGKRDGFTNAEIHPSYSGDSIDTKDGLLWLYAHRTVPQGEDSFFTPVQATYLNKYKDVYVYHDKVYADNWDLIQERQPLDLVVVKNPEELHRPVTVVFSDNVLEYLYHEHQLQPQEKKIKLKTTEDYIEIQKQRIFIGADELSSDIFLNTPIFLGSIVNVIKPCDSRMGDSVVVDYYYFFTDGNKVYAYVNPSVKKTPQVLDNVSPQGLKADDYETLQKLMNMLITP
;
A
#
# COMPACT_ATOMS: atom_id res chain seq x y z
N MET A 1 0.23 6.29 -22.65
CA MET A 1 1.22 6.13 -23.73
C MET A 1 0.83 6.98 -24.94
N VAL A 2 1.75 7.28 -25.86
CA VAL A 2 1.46 8.04 -27.09
C VAL A 2 1.83 7.18 -28.30
N GLU A 3 0.92 7.02 -29.24
CA GLU A 3 1.11 6.28 -30.49
C GLU A 3 0.49 7.06 -31.66
N ASN A 4 1.26 7.29 -32.73
CA ASN A 4 0.79 8.00 -33.93
C ASN A 4 0.10 9.35 -33.63
N GLY A 5 0.57 10.07 -32.61
CA GLY A 5 -0.01 11.34 -32.14
C GLY A 5 -1.25 11.20 -31.24
N GLY A 6 -1.86 10.01 -31.16
CA GLY A 6 -2.95 9.72 -30.23
C GLY A 6 -2.43 9.32 -28.85
N MET A 7 -3.16 9.69 -27.80
CA MET A 7 -2.86 9.28 -26.43
C MET A 7 -3.77 8.13 -25.99
N PHE A 8 -3.20 7.11 -25.36
CA PHE A 8 -3.92 5.92 -24.91
C PHE A 8 -3.68 5.67 -23.42
N LEU A 9 -4.74 5.29 -22.71
CA LEU A 9 -4.63 4.59 -21.43
C LEU A 9 -4.47 3.10 -21.75
N GLN A 10 -3.44 2.47 -21.21
CA GLN A 10 -3.19 1.04 -21.36
C GLN A 10 -3.26 0.38 -19.99
N GLU A 11 -4.06 -0.67 -19.88
CA GLU A 11 -4.08 -1.57 -18.73
C GLU A 11 -3.28 -2.81 -19.07
N THR A 12 -2.46 -3.27 -18.14
CA THR A 12 -1.68 -4.49 -18.27
C THR A 12 -1.90 -5.32 -17.02
N ILE A 13 -2.51 -6.49 -17.20
CA ILE A 13 -2.75 -7.44 -16.13
C ILE A 13 -1.66 -8.51 -16.24
N LYS A 14 -0.86 -8.64 -15.19
CA LYS A 14 0.06 -9.77 -15.01
C LYS A 14 -0.50 -10.72 -13.97
N ASP A 15 -0.18 -12.01 -14.09
CA ASP A 15 -0.59 -13.03 -13.14
C ASP A 15 0.08 -12.81 -11.76
N SER A 16 -0.33 -13.56 -10.74
CA SER A 16 0.26 -13.53 -9.40
C SER A 16 1.79 -13.72 -9.35
N ASN A 17 2.37 -14.38 -10.38
CA ASN A 17 3.81 -14.49 -10.55
C ASN A 17 4.50 -13.17 -11.00
N LYS A 18 3.71 -12.15 -11.37
CA LYS A 18 4.11 -10.81 -11.83
C LYS A 18 4.96 -10.75 -13.10
N VAL A 19 5.19 -11.89 -13.76
CA VAL A 19 5.97 -12.01 -15.00
C VAL A 19 5.05 -12.28 -16.19
N SER A 20 4.07 -13.17 -16.03
CA SER A 20 3.22 -13.62 -17.13
C SER A 20 2.09 -12.65 -17.40
N TYR A 21 1.95 -12.21 -18.64
CA TYR A 21 0.80 -11.42 -19.09
C TYR A 21 -0.47 -12.26 -19.05
N VAL A 22 -1.55 -11.67 -18.55
CA VAL A 22 -2.92 -12.20 -18.63
C VAL A 22 -3.67 -11.49 -19.74
N SER A 23 -3.61 -10.15 -19.73
CA SER A 23 -4.15 -9.31 -20.79
C SER A 23 -3.40 -8.00 -20.87
N GLN A 24 -3.49 -7.37 -22.03
CA GLN A 24 -3.15 -5.97 -22.22
C GLN A 24 -4.17 -5.38 -23.17
N ASP A 25 -4.83 -4.34 -22.70
CA ASP A 25 -5.86 -3.62 -23.42
C ASP A 25 -5.53 -2.13 -23.37
N LYS A 26 -5.98 -1.38 -24.38
CA LYS A 26 -5.80 0.07 -24.42
C LYS A 26 -7.02 0.77 -24.97
N GLU A 27 -7.28 1.96 -24.45
CA GLU A 27 -8.37 2.82 -24.88
C GLU A 27 -7.82 4.20 -25.27
N LEU A 28 -8.31 4.73 -26.39
CA LEU A 28 -7.91 6.05 -26.89
C LEU A 28 -8.53 7.15 -26.02
N LEU A 29 -7.71 8.09 -25.57
CA LEU A 29 -8.17 9.31 -24.91
C LEU A 29 -8.68 10.29 -25.97
N LYS A 30 -9.95 10.14 -26.35
CA LYS A 30 -10.58 10.93 -27.42
C LYS A 30 -10.47 12.44 -27.13
N GLY A 31 -10.03 13.19 -28.14
CA GLY A 31 -9.90 14.65 -28.04
C GLY A 31 -8.66 15.14 -27.28
N VAL A 32 -7.73 14.24 -26.94
CA VAL A 32 -6.48 14.57 -26.26
C VAL A 32 -5.31 14.28 -27.20
N ASN A 33 -4.52 15.30 -27.51
CA ASN A 33 -3.29 15.16 -28.30
C ASN A 33 -2.14 14.72 -27.39
N GLY A 34 -1.23 13.90 -27.91
CA GLY A 34 -0.02 13.45 -27.21
C GLY A 34 1.17 14.41 -27.28
N GLN A 35 1.03 15.58 -27.90
CA GLN A 35 2.13 16.53 -28.05
C GLN A 35 2.52 17.15 -26.69
N ASP A 36 3.81 17.14 -26.36
CA ASP A 36 4.35 17.63 -25.08
C ASP A 36 3.76 16.96 -23.83
N PHE A 37 3.24 15.73 -23.99
CA PHE A 37 2.69 14.91 -22.91
C PHE A 37 3.72 14.62 -21.83
N ARG A 38 3.30 14.79 -20.57
CA ARG A 38 4.03 14.27 -19.40
C ARG A 38 3.08 13.83 -18.29
N VAL A 39 3.44 12.73 -17.63
CA VAL A 39 2.78 12.31 -16.38
C VAL A 39 3.28 13.21 -15.26
N ILE A 40 2.35 13.81 -14.52
CA ILE A 40 2.65 14.63 -13.34
C ILE A 40 2.70 13.74 -12.11
N SER A 41 1.76 12.80 -11.99
CA SER A 41 1.64 11.92 -10.83
C SER A 41 0.68 10.75 -11.08
N ASP A 42 0.87 9.69 -10.32
CA ASP A 42 0.05 8.48 -10.30
C ASP A 42 -0.17 8.08 -8.83
N ASP A 43 -1.43 8.09 -8.37
CA ASP A 43 -1.80 7.78 -6.98
C ASP A 43 -2.38 6.36 -6.81
N GLY A 44 -2.27 5.51 -7.83
CA GLY A 44 -2.84 4.17 -7.86
C GLY A 44 -4.30 4.11 -8.32
N LYS A 45 -5.08 5.19 -8.16
CA LYS A 45 -6.49 5.28 -8.61
C LYS A 45 -6.63 6.11 -9.89
N TYR A 46 -5.91 7.21 -9.96
CA TYR A 46 -5.89 8.16 -11.05
C TYR A 46 -4.46 8.43 -11.52
N ILE A 47 -4.36 8.81 -12.80
CA ILE A 47 -3.15 9.37 -13.38
C ILE A 47 -3.44 10.83 -13.70
N LEU A 48 -2.64 11.74 -13.15
CA LEU A 48 -2.64 13.15 -13.53
C LEU A 48 -1.55 13.36 -14.59
N PHE A 49 -1.93 13.93 -15.71
CA PHE A 49 -1.00 14.27 -16.76
C PHE A 49 -1.28 15.66 -17.33
N LEU A 50 -0.27 16.21 -18.01
CA LEU A 50 -0.37 17.47 -18.74
C LEU A 50 -0.06 17.22 -20.20
N THR A 51 -0.83 17.83 -21.09
CA THR A 51 -0.57 17.91 -22.53
C THR A 51 -1.24 19.18 -23.06
N ASP A 52 -0.68 19.82 -24.09
CA ASP A 52 -1.19 21.08 -24.68
C ASP A 52 -1.54 22.16 -23.64
N ALA A 53 -0.70 22.35 -22.61
CA ALA A 53 -0.91 23.28 -21.50
C ALA A 53 -2.24 23.08 -20.74
N MET A 54 -2.80 21.86 -20.75
CA MET A 54 -4.01 21.47 -20.05
C MET A 54 -3.75 20.27 -19.14
N TYR A 55 -4.21 20.36 -17.89
CA TYR A 55 -4.20 19.23 -16.97
C TYR A 55 -5.38 18.29 -17.24
N TYR A 56 -5.13 17.00 -17.13
CA TYR A 56 -6.14 15.95 -17.25
C TYR A 56 -5.95 14.94 -16.12
N LEU A 57 -7.06 14.51 -15.53
CA LEU A 57 -7.10 13.45 -14.54
C LEU A 57 -7.86 12.27 -15.14
N VAL A 58 -7.19 11.13 -15.28
CA VAL A 58 -7.76 9.92 -15.88
C VAL A 58 -7.85 8.80 -14.84
N PRO A 59 -9.02 8.14 -14.69
CA PRO A 59 -9.12 6.94 -13.87
C PRO A 59 -8.39 5.78 -14.54
N LYS A 60 -7.77 4.90 -13.75
CA LYS A 60 -7.06 3.72 -14.30
C LYS A 60 -7.97 2.65 -14.93
N SER A 61 -9.29 2.76 -14.72
CA SER A 61 -10.28 1.87 -15.32
C SER A 61 -10.48 2.17 -16.81
N LEU A 62 -10.09 1.22 -17.68
CA LEU A 62 -10.35 1.32 -19.12
C LEU A 62 -11.85 1.41 -19.44
N TYR A 63 -12.68 0.67 -18.69
CA TYR A 63 -14.14 0.73 -18.85
C TYR A 63 -14.66 2.16 -18.69
N THR A 64 -14.20 2.86 -17.65
CA THR A 64 -14.61 4.23 -17.34
C THR A 64 -14.16 5.20 -18.44
N VAL A 65 -12.93 5.08 -18.92
CA VAL A 65 -12.42 5.91 -20.02
C VAL A 65 -13.17 5.64 -21.31
N LYS A 66 -13.50 4.38 -21.60
CA LYS A 66 -14.24 3.99 -22.80
C LYS A 66 -15.66 4.54 -22.81
N GLU A 67 -16.35 4.50 -21.67
CA GLU A 67 -17.73 4.96 -21.56
C GLU A 67 -17.84 6.48 -21.49
N TYR A 68 -16.92 7.14 -20.78
CA TYR A 68 -17.07 8.57 -20.42
C TYR A 68 -15.98 9.49 -20.94
N GLY A 69 -14.90 8.95 -21.52
CA GLY A 69 -13.77 9.72 -22.01
C GLY A 69 -12.94 10.35 -20.88
N VAL A 70 -12.18 11.38 -21.23
CA VAL A 70 -11.37 12.18 -20.29
C VAL A 70 -11.66 13.65 -20.55
N ASN A 71 -11.88 14.42 -19.49
CA ASN A 71 -12.20 15.83 -19.57
C ASN A 71 -11.03 16.69 -19.09
N PRO A 72 -10.79 17.86 -19.71
CA PRO A 72 -9.78 18.79 -19.25
C PRO A 72 -10.14 19.37 -17.87
N LEU A 73 -9.12 19.56 -17.04
CA LEU A 73 -9.21 20.22 -15.75
C LEU A 73 -8.93 21.71 -15.89
N PHE A 74 -7.75 22.15 -15.49
CA PHE A 74 -7.33 23.55 -15.49
C PHE A 74 -6.24 23.77 -16.53
N ARG A 75 -6.08 25.02 -16.98
CA ARG A 75 -4.93 25.38 -17.81
C ARG A 75 -3.67 25.43 -16.95
N GLU A 76 -2.52 25.14 -17.55
CA GLU A 76 -1.24 25.14 -16.84
C GLU A 76 -0.91 26.51 -16.23
N ASP A 77 -1.20 27.59 -16.95
CA ASP A 77 -0.96 28.98 -16.53
C ASP A 77 -1.87 29.46 -15.38
N GLU A 78 -2.95 28.73 -15.10
CA GLU A 78 -3.88 29.06 -14.01
C GLU A 78 -3.53 28.35 -12.70
N VAL A 79 -2.74 27.27 -12.75
CA VAL A 79 -2.46 26.39 -11.60
C VAL A 79 -1.12 26.74 -10.96
N ASN A 80 -1.15 27.15 -9.70
CA ASN A 80 0.04 27.46 -8.91
C ASN A 80 0.62 26.22 -8.22
N LYS A 81 -0.24 25.30 -7.76
CA LYS A 81 0.16 24.12 -6.97
C LYS A 81 -0.88 23.00 -7.11
N ILE A 82 -0.43 21.76 -7.04
CA ILE A 82 -1.28 20.55 -7.04
C ILE A 82 -0.89 19.70 -5.83
N VAL A 83 -1.89 19.14 -5.14
CA VAL A 83 -1.70 18.22 -4.00
C VAL A 83 -2.60 17.00 -4.19
N SER A 84 -2.01 15.79 -4.11
CA SER A 84 -2.71 14.49 -4.15
C SER A 84 -3.67 14.32 -5.36
N ASN A 85 -3.31 14.81 -6.55
CA ASN A 85 -4.09 14.74 -7.80
C ASN A 85 -5.47 15.39 -7.81
N GLN A 86 -6.00 15.79 -6.65
CA GLN A 86 -7.37 16.24 -6.47
C GLN A 86 -7.46 17.68 -5.97
N PHE A 87 -6.43 18.21 -5.28
CA PHE A 87 -6.41 19.59 -4.83
C PHE A 87 -5.57 20.47 -5.76
N TYR A 88 -6.14 21.58 -6.21
CA TYR A 88 -5.51 22.53 -7.15
C TYR A 88 -5.60 23.93 -6.57
N LEU A 89 -4.46 24.61 -6.45
CA LEU A 89 -4.43 26.04 -6.15
C LEU A 89 -4.50 26.79 -7.48
N VAL A 90 -5.62 27.46 -7.72
CA VAL A 90 -5.93 28.12 -8.99
C VAL A 90 -6.28 29.57 -8.72
N SER A 91 -5.49 30.50 -9.26
CA SER A 91 -5.70 31.95 -9.08
C SER A 91 -5.87 32.37 -7.60
N GLY A 92 -5.14 31.71 -6.69
CA GLY A 92 -5.14 32.00 -5.25
C GLY A 92 -6.24 31.31 -4.43
N ASP A 93 -7.11 30.51 -5.05
CA ASP A 93 -8.12 29.72 -4.37
C ASP A 93 -7.90 28.21 -4.53
N TRP A 94 -8.15 27.45 -3.48
CA TRP A 94 -8.09 25.99 -3.54
C TRP A 94 -9.37 25.39 -4.13
N TYR A 95 -9.19 24.38 -4.97
CA TYR A 95 -10.25 23.58 -5.55
C TYR A 95 -10.00 22.10 -5.29
N TYR A 96 -11.04 21.37 -4.91
CA TYR A 96 -11.04 19.91 -4.91
C TYR A 96 -11.78 19.39 -6.15
N VAL A 97 -11.16 18.45 -6.86
CA VAL A 97 -11.65 17.90 -8.13
C VAL A 97 -12.18 16.50 -7.92
N VAL A 98 -13.44 16.29 -8.30
CA VAL A 98 -14.11 14.99 -8.33
C VAL A 98 -14.39 14.63 -9.78
N LEU A 99 -14.14 13.38 -10.15
CA LEU A 99 -14.61 12.82 -11.41
C LEU A 99 -16.00 12.19 -11.17
N ALA A 100 -17.03 12.80 -11.75
CA ALA A 100 -18.38 12.27 -11.72
C ALA A 100 -18.45 10.95 -12.52
N TYR A 101 -19.47 10.13 -12.23
CA TYR A 101 -19.68 8.86 -12.94
C TYR A 101 -19.78 9.04 -14.45
N ASN A 102 -20.29 10.18 -14.93
CA ASN A 102 -20.37 10.49 -16.36
C ASN A 102 -19.06 11.04 -16.97
N GLY A 103 -17.94 10.95 -16.24
CA GLY A 103 -16.62 11.43 -16.64
C GLY A 103 -16.40 12.94 -16.49
N GLN A 104 -17.42 13.72 -16.14
CA GLN A 104 -17.26 15.17 -15.95
C GLN A 104 -16.40 15.46 -14.71
N SER A 105 -15.49 16.42 -14.85
CA SER A 105 -14.74 16.95 -13.72
C SER A 105 -15.56 18.01 -12.99
N ILE A 106 -15.96 17.72 -11.75
CA ILE A 106 -16.60 18.68 -10.86
C ILE A 106 -15.50 19.34 -10.03
N LYS A 107 -15.49 20.69 -10.01
CA LYS A 107 -14.47 21.51 -9.35
C LYS A 107 -15.12 22.23 -8.18
N HIS A 108 -14.84 21.78 -6.97
CA HIS A 108 -15.36 22.38 -5.76
C HIS A 108 -14.40 23.42 -5.21
N LYS A 109 -14.79 24.69 -5.23
CA LYS A 109 -14.01 25.75 -4.60
C LYS A 109 -14.08 25.61 -3.08
N ILE A 110 -12.93 25.69 -2.42
CA ILE A 110 -12.78 25.64 -0.96
C ILE A 110 -12.14 26.96 -0.51
N PRO A 111 -12.92 28.05 -0.38
CA PRO A 111 -12.38 29.38 -0.10
C PRO A 111 -11.75 29.50 1.30
N GLU A 112 -12.07 28.60 2.22
CA GLU A 112 -11.55 28.60 3.59
C GLU A 112 -10.08 28.16 3.66
N LEU A 113 -9.60 27.33 2.74
CA LEU A 113 -8.20 26.92 2.68
C LEU A 113 -7.34 28.06 2.14
N LYS A 114 -6.23 28.34 2.82
CA LYS A 114 -5.29 29.42 2.48
C LYS A 114 -3.85 28.96 2.63
N GLY A 115 -2.97 29.50 1.78
CA GLY A 115 -1.55 29.18 1.86
C GLY A 115 -1.24 27.74 1.46
N ASN A 116 -0.30 27.12 2.17
CA ASN A 116 0.24 25.81 1.82
C ASN A 116 -0.60 24.65 2.35
N LEU A 117 -1.30 23.97 1.45
CA LEU A 117 -2.00 22.74 1.77
C LEU A 117 -1.04 21.53 1.92
N GLU A 118 -1.29 20.72 2.95
CA GLU A 118 -0.69 19.41 3.19
C GLU A 118 -1.77 18.38 3.55
N ILE A 119 -1.73 17.19 2.95
CA ILE A 119 -2.60 16.07 3.32
C ILE A 119 -1.90 15.25 4.40
N ILE A 120 -2.55 15.11 5.56
CA ILE A 120 -2.05 14.33 6.69
C ILE A 120 -2.44 12.86 6.52
N ALA A 121 -3.71 12.59 6.20
CA ALA A 121 -4.21 11.23 6.00
C ALA A 121 -5.46 11.18 5.10
N ASN A 122 -5.58 10.12 4.31
CA ASN A 122 -6.76 9.82 3.48
C ASN A 122 -7.03 8.31 3.49
N PHE A 123 -8.13 7.88 4.11
CA PHE A 123 -8.51 6.47 4.22
C PHE A 123 -9.50 6.01 3.13
N ASN A 124 -9.63 6.77 2.03
CA ASN A 124 -10.48 6.43 0.88
C ASN A 124 -11.97 6.23 1.22
N ARG A 125 -12.50 6.94 2.23
CA ARG A 125 -13.92 6.89 2.64
C ARG A 125 -14.72 8.16 2.32
N GLY A 126 -14.07 9.16 1.71
CA GLY A 126 -14.68 10.45 1.37
C GLY A 126 -14.38 11.54 2.41
N GLU A 127 -13.65 11.22 3.46
CA GLU A 127 -13.11 12.20 4.41
C GLU A 127 -11.59 12.26 4.31
N ILE A 128 -11.04 13.47 4.38
CA ILE A 128 -9.60 13.73 4.22
C ILE A 128 -9.13 14.60 5.38
N LEU A 129 -8.11 14.15 6.12
CA LEU A 129 -7.44 14.93 7.15
C LEU A 129 -6.29 15.70 6.49
N LEU A 130 -6.31 17.02 6.64
CA LEU A 130 -5.38 17.93 6.00
C LEU A 130 -5.11 19.14 6.89
N LYS A 131 -4.08 19.90 6.54
CA LYS A 131 -3.79 21.17 7.20
C LYS A 131 -3.32 22.21 6.20
N ASP A 132 -3.47 23.46 6.59
CA ASP A 132 -2.76 24.57 5.96
C ASP A 132 -1.94 25.35 7.00
N ASP A 133 -1.47 26.54 6.62
CA ASP A 133 -0.66 27.39 7.52
C ASP A 133 -1.47 27.94 8.72
N HIS A 134 -2.80 27.80 8.73
CA HIS A 134 -3.71 28.38 9.72
C HIS A 134 -4.33 27.35 10.66
N ALA A 135 -4.85 26.24 10.13
CA ALA A 135 -5.50 25.22 10.97
C ALA A 135 -5.40 23.79 10.38
N VAL A 136 -5.85 22.84 11.20
CA VAL A 136 -6.03 21.43 10.82
C VAL A 136 -7.51 21.20 10.54
N TYR A 137 -7.83 20.50 9.46
CA TYR A 137 -9.19 20.32 8.99
C TYR A 137 -9.50 18.87 8.63
N ILE A 138 -10.79 18.56 8.66
CA ILE A 138 -11.37 17.43 7.94
C ILE A 138 -12.15 18.00 6.77
N TYR A 139 -11.83 17.54 5.57
CA TYR A 139 -12.61 17.80 4.37
C TYR A 139 -13.52 16.61 4.06
N TYR A 140 -14.82 16.86 4.00
CA TYR A 140 -15.86 15.89 3.65
C TYR A 140 -16.20 16.05 2.16
N GLU A 141 -15.67 15.18 1.32
CA GLU A 141 -15.86 15.17 -0.15
C GLU A 141 -17.34 15.15 -0.53
N GLY A 142 -18.12 14.24 0.08
CA GLY A 142 -19.53 14.06 -0.24
C GLY A 142 -20.42 15.27 0.09
N GLU A 143 -19.99 16.11 1.05
CA GLU A 143 -20.70 17.33 1.46
C GLU A 143 -20.10 18.60 0.88
N ASN A 144 -18.93 18.48 0.22
CA ASN A 144 -18.05 19.60 -0.11
C ASN A 144 -17.89 20.58 1.07
N LYS A 145 -17.51 20.03 2.24
CA LYS A 145 -17.47 20.78 3.49
C LYS A 145 -16.13 20.64 4.18
N LEU A 146 -15.54 21.76 4.54
CA LEU A 146 -14.36 21.83 5.38
C LEU A 146 -14.77 22.07 6.84
N LYS A 147 -14.20 21.31 7.78
CA LYS A 147 -14.41 21.49 9.21
C LYS A 147 -13.07 21.59 9.93
N GLU A 148 -12.86 22.70 10.61
CA GLU A 148 -11.70 22.90 11.47
C GLU A 148 -11.75 21.98 12.70
N ILE A 149 -10.60 21.37 13.02
CA ILE A 149 -10.38 20.68 14.29
C ILE A 149 -9.81 21.72 15.27
N PRO A 150 -10.50 22.01 16.37
CA PRO A 150 -10.12 23.10 17.25
C PRO A 150 -8.81 22.78 18.00
N HIS A 151 -8.12 23.83 18.43
CA HIS A 151 -6.99 23.78 19.37
C HIS A 151 -5.71 23.09 18.87
N LEU A 152 -5.63 22.71 17.59
CA LEU A 152 -4.40 22.18 17.00
C LEU A 152 -3.57 23.28 16.33
N SER A 153 -2.27 23.29 16.63
CA SER A 153 -1.24 24.04 15.93
C SER A 153 -0.77 23.27 14.69
N PRO A 154 -1.01 23.77 13.45
CA PRO A 154 -0.65 23.04 12.23
C PRO A 154 0.83 22.68 12.13
N SER A 155 1.70 23.55 12.64
CA SER A 155 3.15 23.38 12.61
C SER A 155 3.66 22.28 13.55
N GLN A 156 2.89 21.92 14.57
CA GLN A 156 3.23 20.92 15.58
C GLN A 156 2.30 19.70 15.53
N THR A 157 1.40 19.65 14.55
CA THR A 157 0.43 18.56 14.44
C THR A 157 1.12 17.28 13.95
N HIS A 158 0.94 16.22 14.72
CA HIS A 158 1.37 14.86 14.45
C HIS A 158 0.18 13.94 14.26
N PHE A 159 0.28 13.00 13.32
CA PHE A 159 -0.69 11.94 13.11
C PHE A 159 0.00 10.58 13.14
N VAL A 160 -0.52 9.66 13.96
CA VAL A 160 -0.01 8.29 14.08
C VAL A 160 -1.14 7.30 13.92
N GLN A 161 -1.00 6.42 12.94
CA GLN A 161 -1.95 5.35 12.68
C GLN A 161 -1.69 4.17 13.62
N SER A 162 -2.74 3.69 14.29
CA SER A 162 -2.68 2.44 15.08
C SER A 162 -2.50 1.22 14.19
N LEU A 163 -1.81 0.20 14.70
CA LEU A 163 -1.70 -1.12 14.08
C LEU A 163 -2.76 -2.12 14.56
N ASP A 164 -3.48 -1.79 15.63
CA ASP A 164 -4.52 -2.67 16.16
C ASP A 164 -5.78 -2.57 15.28
N PHE A 165 -5.99 -3.59 14.45
CA PHE A 165 -7.16 -3.69 13.57
C PHE A 165 -8.50 -3.69 14.31
N TYR A 166 -8.53 -4.07 15.60
CA TYR A 166 -9.74 -4.06 16.41
C TYR A 166 -10.02 -2.66 16.97
N GLN A 167 -8.97 -1.87 17.19
CA GLN A 167 -9.09 -0.48 17.63
C GLN A 167 -9.27 0.41 16.41
N GLN A 168 -10.49 0.89 16.20
CA GLN A 168 -10.80 1.78 15.09
C GLN A 168 -10.25 3.20 15.28
N HIS A 169 -9.23 3.43 16.11
CA HIS A 169 -8.72 4.75 16.46
C HIS A 169 -7.27 4.95 16.03
N HIS A 170 -6.93 6.20 15.79
CA HIS A 170 -5.63 6.74 15.46
C HIS A 170 -5.39 7.96 16.36
N TYR A 171 -4.19 8.51 16.32
CA TYR A 171 -3.79 9.59 17.21
C TYR A 171 -3.50 10.84 16.40
N LEU A 172 -4.15 11.93 16.76
CA LEU A 172 -3.91 13.26 16.22
C LEU A 172 -3.61 14.20 17.38
N TYR A 173 -2.42 14.77 17.42
CA TYR A 173 -2.00 15.57 18.57
C TYR A 173 -1.01 16.64 18.17
N ASP A 174 -0.90 17.66 19.01
CA ASP A 174 0.21 18.60 19.03
C ASP A 174 0.74 18.69 20.46
N ASP A 175 1.54 19.72 20.76
CA ASP A 175 2.12 19.90 22.08
C ASP A 175 1.10 20.02 23.21
N ASP A 176 -0.09 20.58 22.96
CA ASP A 176 -1.05 20.92 24.02
C ASP A 176 -2.33 20.08 23.97
N THR A 177 -2.61 19.46 22.82
CA THR A 177 -3.90 18.82 22.54
C THR A 177 -3.71 17.40 22.02
N PHE A 178 -4.53 16.47 22.48
CA PHE A 178 -4.49 15.07 22.07
C PHE A 178 -5.89 14.54 21.72
N TYR A 179 -6.05 14.10 20.47
CA TYR A 179 -7.28 13.52 19.94
C TYR A 179 -7.12 12.02 19.66
N LEU A 180 -8.15 11.26 20.02
CA LEU A 180 -8.43 9.98 19.37
C LEU A 180 -9.28 10.23 18.14
N ILE A 181 -8.91 9.67 17.00
CA ILE A 181 -9.61 9.88 15.73
C ILE A 181 -9.83 8.56 15.02
N ASN A 182 -11.06 8.27 14.60
CA ASN A 182 -11.34 6.99 13.94
C ASN A 182 -11.11 7.02 12.42
N ILE A 183 -11.29 5.88 11.76
CA ILE A 183 -11.16 5.75 10.28
C ILE A 183 -12.15 6.59 9.46
N ARG A 184 -13.17 7.18 10.10
CA ARG A 184 -14.12 8.15 9.50
C ARG A 184 -13.83 9.59 9.96
N PHE A 185 -12.66 9.79 10.55
CA PHE A 185 -12.22 11.04 11.18
C PHE A 185 -13.20 11.62 12.21
N ILE A 186 -14.00 10.77 12.87
CA ILE A 186 -14.73 11.18 14.09
C ILE A 186 -13.68 11.23 15.21
N TYR A 187 -13.57 12.40 15.84
CA TYR A 187 -12.54 12.67 16.83
C TYR A 187 -13.11 12.98 18.21
N GLN A 188 -12.34 12.65 19.23
CA GLN A 188 -12.61 12.96 20.63
C GLN A 188 -11.36 13.57 21.27
N ASP A 189 -11.51 14.75 21.86
CA ASP A 189 -10.46 15.40 22.65
C ASP A 189 -10.30 14.64 23.98
N ILE A 190 -9.12 14.09 24.21
CA ILE A 190 -8.80 13.36 25.45
C ILE A 190 -7.70 14.04 26.27
N THR A 191 -7.35 15.29 25.92
CA THR A 191 -6.30 16.08 26.59
C THR A 191 -6.53 16.17 28.10
N LYS A 192 -7.78 16.43 28.50
CA LYS A 192 -8.15 16.53 29.93
C LYS A 192 -7.88 15.24 30.71
N GLN A 193 -7.96 14.07 30.07
CA GLN A 193 -7.71 12.80 30.74
C GLN A 193 -6.25 12.62 31.13
N PHE A 194 -5.33 13.08 30.29
CA PHE A 194 -3.89 13.12 30.62
C PHE A 194 -3.64 14.09 31.77
N ASN A 195 -4.25 15.29 31.72
CA ASN A 195 -4.12 16.31 32.77
C ASN A 195 -4.62 15.83 34.14
N LEU A 196 -5.75 15.13 34.17
CA LEU A 196 -6.32 14.54 35.39
C LEU A 196 -5.42 13.44 35.98
N GLN A 197 -4.64 12.76 35.13
CA GLN A 197 -3.67 11.74 35.52
C GLN A 197 -2.26 12.29 35.79
N GLY A 198 -2.12 13.63 35.84
CA GLY A 198 -0.89 14.29 36.27
C GLY A 198 0.08 14.69 35.15
N LYS A 199 -0.24 14.41 33.87
CA LYS A 199 0.56 14.92 32.74
C LYS A 199 0.29 16.41 32.57
N ARG A 200 1.29 17.27 32.77
CA ARG A 200 1.12 18.74 32.63
C ARG A 200 2.03 19.38 31.58
N ASP A 201 3.11 18.69 31.20
CA ASP A 201 4.14 19.22 30.28
C ASP A 201 3.84 18.91 28.80
N GLY A 202 2.56 18.91 28.40
CA GLY A 202 2.17 18.70 27.00
C GLY A 202 2.61 17.37 26.36
N PHE A 203 2.76 17.33 25.04
CA PHE A 203 3.14 16.15 24.24
C PHE A 203 4.32 16.40 23.29
N THR A 204 5.05 17.51 23.42
CA THR A 204 6.15 17.91 22.51
C THR A 204 7.18 16.80 22.26
N ASN A 205 7.48 15.98 23.27
CA ASN A 205 8.45 14.89 23.18
C ASN A 205 7.80 13.50 23.18
N ALA A 206 6.48 13.43 23.01
CA ALA A 206 5.75 12.17 23.05
C ALA A 206 6.10 11.31 21.83
N GLU A 207 6.40 10.05 22.08
CA GLU A 207 6.60 9.05 21.04
C GLU A 207 5.47 8.02 21.14
N ILE A 208 4.63 7.94 20.12
CA ILE A 208 3.57 6.92 20.04
C ILE A 208 4.12 5.68 19.36
N HIS A 209 3.88 4.53 19.97
CA HIS A 209 4.34 3.22 19.53
C HIS A 209 3.15 2.30 19.28
N PRO A 210 2.61 2.31 18.04
CA PRO A 210 1.58 1.38 17.65
C PRO A 210 2.07 -0.08 17.71
N SER A 211 1.24 -0.99 18.21
CA SER A 211 1.59 -2.42 18.24
C SER A 211 0.35 -3.32 18.12
N TYR A 212 0.57 -4.56 17.70
CA TYR A 212 -0.49 -5.58 17.67
C TYR A 212 -1.01 -6.00 19.05
N SER A 213 -0.37 -5.52 20.12
CA SER A 213 -0.64 -5.81 21.53
C SER A 213 -1.28 -4.64 22.29
N GLY A 214 -1.66 -3.61 21.55
CA GLY A 214 -2.08 -2.33 22.09
C GLY A 214 -0.96 -1.30 21.97
N ASP A 215 -1.39 -0.08 21.71
CA ASP A 215 -0.47 1.03 21.48
C ASP A 215 0.01 1.61 22.82
N SER A 216 1.20 2.20 22.81
CA SER A 216 1.74 2.92 23.96
C SER A 216 2.27 4.29 23.57
N ILE A 217 2.41 5.17 24.55
CA ILE A 217 3.01 6.49 24.38
C ILE A 217 4.09 6.66 25.43
N ASP A 218 5.31 6.96 24.99
CA ASP A 218 6.39 7.41 25.86
C ASP A 218 6.45 8.93 25.82
N THR A 219 5.96 9.57 26.88
CA THR A 219 5.94 11.02 27.01
C THR A 219 7.24 11.59 27.57
N LYS A 220 8.26 10.75 27.81
CA LYS A 220 9.58 11.11 28.35
C LYS A 220 9.55 11.74 29.74
N ASP A 221 8.46 11.56 30.48
CA ASP A 221 8.31 11.97 31.88
C ASP A 221 8.64 10.83 32.88
N GLY A 222 9.13 9.70 32.36
CA GLY A 222 9.42 8.49 33.14
C GLY A 222 8.23 7.51 33.23
N LEU A 223 7.12 7.81 32.56
CA LEU A 223 5.95 6.92 32.45
C LEU A 223 5.73 6.49 31.00
N LEU A 224 5.28 5.24 30.84
CA LEU A 224 4.67 4.76 29.62
C LEU A 224 3.16 4.83 29.78
N TRP A 225 2.48 5.45 28.82
CA TRP A 225 1.03 5.55 28.77
C TRP A 225 0.50 4.45 27.88
N LEU A 226 -0.12 3.44 28.48
CA LEU A 226 -0.60 2.27 27.78
C LEU A 226 -2.06 2.45 27.41
N TYR A 227 -2.39 2.25 26.12
CA TYR A 227 -3.78 2.25 25.69
C TYR A 227 -4.51 1.08 26.36
N ALA A 228 -5.56 1.40 27.11
CA ALA A 228 -6.42 0.46 27.80
C ALA A 228 -7.78 1.13 28.07
N HIS A 229 -8.69 1.08 27.09
CA HIS A 229 -10.01 1.68 27.20
C HIS A 229 -10.81 1.08 28.37
N ARG A 230 -11.27 1.96 29.27
CA ARG A 230 -12.12 1.65 30.41
C ARG A 230 -13.33 2.56 30.42
N THR A 231 -14.51 1.95 30.31
CA THR A 231 -15.78 2.65 30.58
C THR A 231 -16.07 2.62 32.07
N VAL A 232 -16.14 3.81 32.68
CA VAL A 232 -16.52 3.95 34.09
C VAL A 232 -18.04 4.14 34.14
N PRO A 233 -18.82 3.34 34.91
CA PRO A 233 -20.29 3.37 34.89
C PRO A 233 -20.97 4.72 35.16
N GLN A 234 -20.24 5.72 35.66
CA GLN A 234 -20.72 7.09 35.96
C GLN A 234 -19.64 8.16 35.69
N GLY A 235 -18.61 7.85 34.89
CA GLY A 235 -17.47 8.75 34.65
C GLY A 235 -17.19 8.93 33.16
N GLU A 236 -16.25 9.81 32.84
CA GLU A 236 -15.68 9.88 31.50
C GLU A 236 -14.86 8.61 31.22
N ASP A 237 -14.93 8.10 29.98
CA ASP A 237 -14.07 6.99 29.54
C ASP A 237 -12.60 7.34 29.77
N SER A 238 -11.79 6.37 30.19
CA SER A 238 -10.34 6.52 30.29
C SER A 238 -9.67 5.65 29.23
N PHE A 239 -8.87 6.25 28.36
CA PHE A 239 -8.23 5.52 27.25
C PHE A 239 -6.80 5.09 27.52
N PHE A 240 -6.07 5.83 28.36
CA PHE A 240 -4.67 5.57 28.67
C PHE A 240 -4.45 5.43 30.16
N THR A 241 -3.65 4.44 30.54
CA THR A 241 -3.19 4.24 31.92
C THR A 241 -1.67 4.47 31.98
N PRO A 242 -1.18 5.42 32.81
CA PRO A 242 0.25 5.61 33.00
C PRO A 242 0.84 4.50 33.87
N VAL A 243 1.99 3.97 33.46
CA VAL A 243 2.75 2.96 34.21
C VAL A 243 4.24 3.28 34.19
N GLN A 244 4.91 3.14 35.34
CA GLN A 244 6.36 3.27 35.45
C GLN A 244 7.07 2.00 34.95
N ALA A 245 6.97 1.76 33.65
CA ALA A 245 7.61 0.64 32.94
C ALA A 245 8.67 1.16 31.96
N THR A 246 9.45 0.25 31.39
CA THR A 246 10.38 0.57 30.30
C THR A 246 10.17 -0.38 29.14
N TYR A 247 10.59 -0.02 27.94
CA TYR A 247 10.63 -0.97 26.85
C TYR A 247 11.77 -1.96 27.04
N LEU A 248 11.54 -3.23 26.68
CA LEU A 248 12.57 -4.26 26.70
C LEU A 248 13.73 -3.91 25.76
N ASN A 249 13.41 -3.31 24.60
CA ASN A 249 14.38 -3.00 23.56
C ASN A 249 13.88 -1.91 22.60
N LYS A 250 14.61 -1.71 21.50
CA LYS A 250 14.37 -0.69 20.46
C LYS A 250 13.06 -0.85 19.67
N TYR A 251 12.43 -2.03 19.68
CA TYR A 251 11.20 -2.29 18.94
C TYR A 251 9.96 -1.72 19.63
N LYS A 252 10.04 -1.51 20.96
CA LYS A 252 9.04 -0.81 21.78
C LYS A 252 7.62 -1.41 21.75
N ASP A 253 7.55 -2.72 21.61
CA ASP A 253 6.32 -3.52 21.60
C ASP A 253 6.26 -4.54 22.77
N VAL A 254 7.32 -4.59 23.58
CA VAL A 254 7.45 -5.42 24.78
C VAL A 254 7.96 -4.56 25.93
N TYR A 255 7.42 -4.79 27.12
CA TYR A 255 7.61 -3.96 28.30
C TYR A 255 8.31 -4.72 29.43
N VAL A 256 9.07 -4.00 30.25
CA VAL A 256 9.70 -4.48 31.49
C VAL A 256 9.13 -3.71 32.66
N TYR A 257 8.60 -4.44 33.64
CA TYR A 257 8.04 -3.89 34.87
C TYR A 257 8.27 -4.86 36.03
N HIS A 258 8.87 -4.37 37.13
CA HIS A 258 9.23 -5.18 38.31
C HIS A 258 9.92 -6.52 37.97
N ASP A 259 11.00 -6.47 37.17
CA ASP A 259 11.80 -7.62 36.70
C ASP A 259 11.01 -8.67 35.89
N LYS A 260 9.80 -8.34 35.44
CA LYS A 260 8.96 -9.18 34.58
C LYS A 260 8.77 -8.53 33.23
N VAL A 261 8.52 -9.35 32.22
CA VAL A 261 8.34 -8.94 30.83
C VAL A 261 6.90 -9.15 30.40
N TYR A 262 6.31 -8.16 29.73
CA TYR A 262 4.91 -8.18 29.29
C TYR A 262 4.83 -7.75 27.83
N ALA A 263 3.92 -8.35 27.07
CA ALA A 263 3.68 -7.99 25.68
C ALA A 263 2.21 -7.69 25.40
N ASP A 264 1.44 -7.34 26.43
CA ASP A 264 0.06 -6.87 26.32
C ASP A 264 -0.16 -5.78 27.36
N ASN A 265 -0.84 -4.70 26.96
CA ASN A 265 -1.06 -3.54 27.82
C ASN A 265 -1.88 -3.89 29.07
N TRP A 266 -2.93 -4.71 28.91
CA TRP A 266 -3.82 -5.08 30.02
C TRP A 266 -3.16 -6.03 31.01
N ASP A 267 -2.39 -6.99 30.50
CA ASP A 267 -1.59 -7.91 31.32
C ASP A 267 -0.58 -7.15 32.17
N LEU A 268 0.11 -6.16 31.59
CA LEU A 268 1.01 -5.30 32.33
C LEU A 268 0.27 -4.48 33.40
N ILE A 269 -0.82 -3.78 33.04
CA ILE A 269 -1.56 -2.93 34.00
C ILE A 269 -2.13 -3.73 35.17
N GLN A 270 -2.55 -4.97 34.93
CA GLN A 270 -3.09 -5.85 35.98
C GLN A 270 -2.00 -6.71 36.65
N GLU A 271 -0.76 -6.61 36.20
CA GLU A 271 0.39 -7.44 36.58
C GLU A 271 0.13 -8.96 36.45
N ARG A 272 -0.58 -9.36 35.39
CA ARG A 272 -0.97 -10.75 35.10
C ARG A 272 -0.15 -11.30 33.94
N GLN A 273 0.10 -12.60 33.97
CA GLN A 273 0.61 -13.36 32.80
C GLN A 273 1.88 -12.76 32.14
N PRO A 274 2.97 -12.55 32.88
CA PRO A 274 4.23 -12.14 32.27
C PRO A 274 4.73 -13.20 31.29
N LEU A 275 5.43 -12.77 30.23
CA LEU A 275 6.08 -13.65 29.28
C LEU A 275 7.21 -14.43 29.95
N ASP A 276 7.23 -15.74 29.71
CA ASP A 276 8.37 -16.59 30.02
C ASP A 276 9.40 -16.53 28.88
N LEU A 277 10.57 -15.99 29.18
CA LEU A 277 11.66 -15.82 28.24
C LEU A 277 12.68 -16.97 28.23
N VAL A 278 12.47 -18.02 29.03
CA VAL A 278 13.43 -19.15 29.16
C VAL A 278 13.75 -19.80 27.81
N VAL A 279 12.77 -19.84 26.90
CA VAL A 279 12.94 -20.43 25.57
C VAL A 279 13.51 -19.46 24.53
N VAL A 280 13.54 -18.16 24.83
CA VAL A 280 13.96 -17.11 23.90
C VAL A 280 15.48 -17.06 23.83
N LYS A 281 16.03 -17.17 22.62
CA LYS A 281 17.48 -17.21 22.40
C LYS A 281 18.13 -15.85 22.58
N ASN A 282 17.45 -14.79 22.13
CA ASN A 282 17.96 -13.43 22.25
C ASN A 282 16.89 -12.45 22.76
N PRO A 283 16.62 -12.42 24.09
CA PRO A 283 15.61 -11.54 24.68
C PRO A 283 15.72 -10.06 24.30
N GLU A 284 16.94 -9.54 24.14
CA GLU A 284 17.18 -8.13 23.81
C GLU A 284 16.71 -7.74 22.40
N GLU A 285 16.47 -8.71 21.52
CA GLU A 285 15.97 -8.48 20.16
C GLU A 285 14.54 -9.00 19.95
N LEU A 286 13.88 -9.44 21.04
CA LEU A 286 12.53 -9.98 20.99
C LEU A 286 11.49 -8.89 20.63
N HIS A 287 10.74 -9.12 19.56
CA HIS A 287 9.66 -8.24 19.11
C HIS A 287 8.51 -9.06 18.52
N ARG A 288 7.35 -8.44 18.32
CA ARG A 288 6.10 -9.07 17.91
C ARG A 288 5.66 -8.57 16.53
N PRO A 289 6.20 -9.15 15.44
CA PRO A 289 5.89 -8.70 14.07
C PRO A 289 4.42 -8.88 13.68
N VAL A 290 3.70 -9.82 14.29
CA VAL A 290 2.25 -10.02 14.12
C VAL A 290 1.62 -10.55 15.40
N THR A 291 0.30 -10.46 15.53
CA THR A 291 -0.44 -10.76 16.77
C THR A 291 -0.07 -12.10 17.44
N VAL A 292 0.20 -13.19 16.72
CA VAL A 292 0.47 -14.51 17.36
C VAL A 292 1.93 -14.97 17.27
N VAL A 293 2.83 -14.13 16.74
CA VAL A 293 4.24 -14.50 16.50
C VAL A 293 5.16 -13.49 17.13
N PHE A 294 6.18 -13.99 17.84
CA PHE A 294 7.34 -13.23 18.27
C PHE A 294 8.57 -13.66 17.47
N SER A 295 9.55 -12.78 17.36
CA SER A 295 10.85 -13.03 16.71
C SER A 295 11.94 -12.39 17.55
N ASP A 296 13.06 -13.07 17.72
CA ASP A 296 14.28 -12.51 18.34
C ASP A 296 15.42 -12.33 17.33
N ASN A 297 15.05 -12.24 16.04
CA ASN A 297 15.93 -12.25 14.87
C ASN A 297 16.72 -13.55 14.64
N VAL A 298 16.67 -14.52 15.57
CA VAL A 298 17.29 -15.85 15.43
C VAL A 298 16.21 -16.90 15.13
N LEU A 299 15.14 -16.91 15.91
CA LEU A 299 13.99 -17.82 15.81
C LEU A 299 12.68 -17.04 15.84
N GLU A 300 11.63 -17.68 15.33
CA GLU A 300 10.25 -17.25 15.52
C GLU A 300 9.60 -18.11 16.61
N TYR A 301 8.67 -17.53 17.34
CA TYR A 301 7.95 -18.17 18.44
C TYR A 301 6.45 -17.96 18.25
N LEU A 302 5.67 -19.02 18.29
CA LEU A 302 4.23 -18.88 18.43
C LEU A 302 3.86 -18.56 19.88
N TYR A 303 2.98 -17.59 20.03
CA TYR A 303 2.37 -17.24 21.31
C TYR A 303 1.07 -18.01 21.48
N HIS A 304 1.05 -18.94 22.44
CA HIS A 304 -0.14 -19.74 22.78
C HIS A 304 -0.20 -19.92 24.30
N GLU A 305 -1.37 -19.71 24.90
CA GLU A 305 -1.60 -19.86 26.35
C GLU A 305 -0.52 -19.17 27.22
N HIS A 306 -0.13 -17.95 26.83
CA HIS A 306 0.85 -17.13 27.56
C HIS A 306 2.28 -17.71 27.56
N GLN A 307 2.57 -18.64 26.65
CA GLN A 307 3.89 -19.24 26.47
C GLN A 307 4.38 -19.04 25.03
N LEU A 308 5.70 -18.89 24.91
CA LEU A 308 6.38 -18.85 23.62
C LEU A 308 6.82 -20.26 23.23
N GLN A 309 6.49 -20.69 22.02
CA GLN A 309 6.86 -21.99 21.48
C GLN A 309 7.72 -21.81 20.22
N PRO A 310 8.99 -22.25 20.20
CA PRO A 310 9.86 -22.08 19.05
C PRO A 310 9.30 -22.72 17.78
N GLN A 311 9.45 -22.05 16.65
CA GLN A 311 9.14 -22.58 15.33
C GLN A 311 10.30 -22.38 14.35
N GLU A 312 10.46 -23.34 13.42
CA GLU A 312 11.35 -23.15 12.29
C GLU A 312 10.80 -22.05 11.38
N LYS A 313 11.64 -21.04 11.11
CA LYS A 313 11.34 -19.93 10.22
C LYS A 313 11.07 -20.47 8.81
N LYS A 314 9.80 -20.51 8.39
CA LYS A 314 9.45 -20.79 6.98
C LYS A 314 9.87 -19.58 6.16
N ILE A 315 11.04 -19.66 5.54
CA ILE A 315 11.59 -18.64 4.65
C ILE A 315 10.55 -18.33 3.56
N LYS A 316 9.86 -17.20 3.66
CA LYS A 316 9.10 -16.61 2.55
C LYS A 316 10.09 -15.88 1.66
N LEU A 317 10.49 -16.51 0.55
CA LEU A 317 11.17 -15.80 -0.53
C LEU A 317 10.22 -14.72 -1.08
N LYS A 318 10.66 -13.46 -1.03
CA LYS A 318 9.97 -12.29 -1.57
C LYS A 318 10.97 -11.49 -2.39
N THR A 319 10.89 -11.59 -3.73
CA THR A 319 11.04 -10.50 -4.72
C THR A 319 10.78 -11.02 -6.15
N THR A 320 10.39 -10.11 -7.06
CA THR A 320 10.07 -10.37 -8.48
C THR A 320 11.28 -10.63 -9.37
N GLU A 321 12.48 -10.24 -8.95
CA GLU A 321 13.72 -10.43 -9.70
C GLU A 321 14.17 -11.90 -9.71
N ASP A 322 13.61 -12.75 -8.83
CA ASP A 322 14.04 -14.13 -8.63
C ASP A 322 13.16 -15.18 -9.34
N TYR A 323 12.15 -14.77 -10.13
CA TYR A 323 11.21 -15.74 -10.70
C TYR A 323 11.71 -16.39 -12.00
N ILE A 324 12.55 -15.71 -12.79
CA ILE A 324 13.21 -16.28 -13.98
C ILE A 324 14.71 -16.06 -13.84
N GLU A 325 15.48 -17.13 -13.81
CA GLU A 325 16.94 -17.06 -13.73
C GLU A 325 17.58 -17.79 -14.90
N ILE A 326 18.55 -17.15 -15.56
CA ILE A 326 19.35 -17.76 -16.62
C ILE A 326 20.82 -17.74 -16.22
N GLN A 327 21.38 -18.91 -15.93
CA GLN A 327 22.79 -19.08 -15.60
C GLN A 327 23.50 -19.84 -16.74
N LYS A 328 24.18 -19.11 -17.62
CA LYS A 328 24.80 -19.67 -18.84
C LYS A 328 23.73 -20.37 -19.70
N GLN A 329 23.78 -21.70 -19.81
CA GLN A 329 22.80 -22.50 -20.53
C GLN A 329 21.72 -23.08 -19.62
N ARG A 330 21.67 -22.77 -18.32
CA ARG A 330 20.63 -23.28 -17.39
C ARG A 330 19.52 -22.26 -17.23
N ILE A 331 18.27 -22.72 -17.26
CA ILE A 331 17.07 -21.87 -17.11
C ILE A 331 16.30 -22.34 -15.89
N PHE A 332 15.94 -21.41 -15.01
CA PHE A 332 15.08 -21.65 -13.85
C PHE A 332 13.83 -20.79 -13.94
N ILE A 333 12.69 -21.38 -13.56
CA ILE A 333 11.42 -20.69 -13.35
C ILE A 333 10.95 -21.00 -11.93
N GLY A 334 11.01 -20.02 -11.04
CA GLY A 334 10.91 -20.24 -9.60
C GLY A 334 11.98 -21.23 -9.14
N ALA A 335 11.56 -22.32 -8.49
CA ALA A 335 12.47 -23.37 -8.03
C ALA A 335 12.78 -24.46 -9.07
N ASP A 336 12.12 -24.42 -10.25
CA ASP A 336 12.23 -25.47 -11.25
C ASP A 336 13.32 -25.17 -12.29
N GLU A 337 14.32 -26.05 -12.37
CA GLU A 337 15.26 -26.09 -13.50
C GLU A 337 14.60 -26.74 -14.72
N LEU A 338 14.77 -26.12 -15.90
CA LEU A 338 14.26 -26.59 -17.18
C LEU A 338 15.34 -27.25 -18.03
N SER A 339 14.92 -28.15 -18.93
CA SER A 339 15.82 -28.77 -19.91
C SER A 339 16.23 -27.73 -20.95
N SER A 340 17.53 -27.53 -21.12
CA SER A 340 18.09 -26.47 -21.96
C SER A 340 19.18 -26.94 -22.93
N ASP A 341 19.39 -28.26 -23.06
CA ASP A 341 20.38 -28.86 -23.98
C ASP A 341 20.14 -28.52 -25.46
N ILE A 342 18.93 -28.06 -25.79
CA ILE A 342 18.54 -27.70 -27.15
C ILE A 342 19.04 -26.32 -27.59
N PHE A 343 19.40 -25.43 -26.65
CA PHE A 343 19.85 -24.08 -26.99
C PHE A 343 21.30 -24.10 -27.46
N LEU A 344 21.57 -23.51 -28.64
CA LEU A 344 22.92 -23.43 -29.17
C LEU A 344 23.77 -22.37 -28.47
N ASN A 345 23.12 -21.30 -28.01
CA ASN A 345 23.72 -20.19 -27.27
C ASN A 345 23.00 -19.98 -25.93
N THR A 346 23.53 -19.09 -25.09
CA THR A 346 22.83 -18.62 -23.90
C THR A 346 21.42 -18.14 -24.27
N PRO A 347 20.36 -18.71 -23.65
CA PRO A 347 18.99 -18.33 -23.95
C PRO A 347 18.70 -16.91 -23.46
N ILE A 348 17.86 -16.21 -24.21
CA ILE A 348 17.32 -14.89 -23.90
C ILE A 348 15.84 -15.07 -23.65
N PHE A 349 15.36 -14.60 -22.50
CA PHE A 349 13.94 -14.61 -22.18
C PHE A 349 13.20 -13.56 -23.01
N LEU A 350 12.19 -14.00 -23.77
CA LEU A 350 11.34 -13.12 -24.59
C LEU A 350 10.12 -12.64 -23.82
N GLY A 351 9.71 -13.34 -22.76
CA GLY A 351 8.53 -13.01 -21.97
C GLY A 351 7.65 -14.24 -21.71
N SER A 352 6.56 -14.02 -20.97
CA SER A 352 5.59 -15.08 -20.70
C SER A 352 4.16 -14.56 -20.71
N ILE A 353 3.22 -15.43 -21.06
CA ILE A 353 1.80 -15.13 -21.18
C ILE A 353 0.99 -16.34 -20.72
N VAL A 354 -0.21 -16.10 -20.20
CA VAL A 354 -1.15 -17.14 -19.82
C VAL A 354 -2.30 -17.24 -20.80
N ASN A 355 -2.73 -18.47 -21.07
CA ASN A 355 -4.00 -18.74 -21.71
C ASN A 355 -5.02 -19.15 -20.63
N VAL A 356 -6.04 -18.33 -20.41
CA VAL A 356 -7.11 -18.65 -19.45
C VAL A 356 -8.10 -19.61 -20.12
N ILE A 357 -8.03 -20.89 -19.77
CA ILE A 357 -8.92 -21.93 -20.30
C ILE A 357 -10.30 -21.86 -19.62
N LYS A 358 -10.31 -21.70 -18.30
CA LYS A 358 -11.52 -21.57 -17.50
C LYS A 358 -11.35 -20.46 -16.47
N PRO A 359 -12.11 -19.35 -16.58
CA PRO A 359 -12.08 -18.28 -15.58
C PRO A 359 -12.70 -18.75 -14.26
N CYS A 360 -12.36 -18.07 -13.17
CA CYS A 360 -13.00 -18.30 -11.87
C CYS A 360 -14.47 -17.88 -11.95
N ASP A 361 -15.41 -18.82 -11.77
CA ASP A 361 -16.78 -18.46 -11.47
C ASP A 361 -16.93 -18.40 -9.95
N SER A 362 -16.94 -17.17 -9.42
CA SER A 362 -17.05 -16.90 -7.98
C SER A 362 -18.32 -17.47 -7.34
N ARG A 363 -19.27 -18.00 -8.13
CA ARG A 363 -20.50 -18.64 -7.63
C ARG A 363 -20.38 -20.14 -7.43
N MET A 364 -19.38 -20.82 -7.99
CA MET A 364 -19.28 -22.29 -7.97
C MET A 364 -18.03 -22.86 -7.28
N GLY A 365 -17.09 -22.02 -6.82
CA GLY A 365 -15.91 -22.49 -6.08
C GLY A 365 -14.90 -23.27 -6.93
N ASP A 366 -15.01 -23.19 -8.26
CA ASP A 366 -14.09 -23.84 -9.18
C ASP A 366 -12.76 -23.09 -9.27
N SER A 367 -11.65 -23.85 -9.31
CA SER A 367 -10.32 -23.29 -9.53
C SER A 367 -10.16 -22.78 -10.96
N VAL A 368 -9.46 -21.66 -11.12
CA VAL A 368 -9.03 -21.12 -12.42
C VAL A 368 -8.14 -22.16 -13.10
N VAL A 369 -8.40 -22.45 -14.38
CA VAL A 369 -7.53 -23.29 -15.20
C VAL A 369 -6.83 -22.40 -16.21
N VAL A 370 -5.49 -22.34 -16.11
CA VAL A 370 -4.62 -21.55 -16.98
C VAL A 370 -3.47 -22.41 -17.50
N ASP A 371 -3.09 -22.17 -18.75
CA ASP A 371 -1.82 -22.65 -19.30
C ASP A 371 -0.82 -21.50 -19.31
N TYR A 372 0.40 -21.77 -18.82
CA TYR A 372 1.50 -20.83 -18.85
C TYR A 372 2.42 -21.12 -20.04
N TYR A 373 2.78 -20.06 -20.77
CA TYR A 373 3.69 -20.10 -21.90
C TYR A 373 4.88 -19.19 -21.62
N TYR A 374 6.09 -19.76 -21.60
CA TYR A 374 7.35 -19.03 -21.44
C TYR A 374 8.18 -19.14 -22.71
N PHE A 375 8.58 -18.00 -23.28
CA PHE A 375 9.28 -17.96 -24.56
C PHE A 375 10.74 -17.55 -24.39
N PHE A 376 11.61 -18.25 -25.11
CA PHE A 376 13.05 -18.00 -25.12
C PHE A 376 13.59 -18.03 -26.55
N THR A 377 14.73 -17.40 -26.77
CA THR A 377 15.49 -17.49 -28.02
C THR A 377 16.98 -17.63 -27.77
N ASP A 378 17.70 -18.36 -28.62
CA ASP A 378 19.18 -18.39 -28.66
C ASP A 378 19.76 -17.49 -29.76
N GLY A 379 18.92 -16.62 -30.35
CA GLY A 379 19.23 -15.80 -31.52
C GLY A 379 18.98 -16.48 -32.86
N ASN A 380 18.82 -17.82 -32.90
CA ASN A 380 18.56 -18.58 -34.12
C ASN A 380 17.13 -19.10 -34.20
N LYS A 381 16.60 -19.63 -33.09
CA LYS A 381 15.24 -20.18 -33.00
C LYS A 381 14.48 -19.60 -31.83
N VAL A 382 13.16 -19.78 -31.84
CA VAL A 382 12.28 -19.48 -30.70
C VAL A 382 11.80 -20.77 -30.07
N TYR A 383 11.79 -20.80 -28.75
CA TYR A 383 11.47 -21.95 -27.92
C TYR A 383 10.34 -21.59 -26.96
N ALA A 384 9.41 -22.51 -26.74
CA ALA A 384 8.29 -22.32 -25.84
C ALA A 384 8.23 -23.44 -24.79
N TYR A 385 8.19 -23.07 -23.52
CA TYR A 385 7.84 -23.97 -22.43
C TYR A 385 6.37 -23.77 -22.09
N VAL A 386 5.59 -24.84 -22.24
CA VAL A 386 4.16 -24.86 -21.91
C VAL A 386 3.99 -25.63 -20.61
N ASN A 387 3.51 -24.94 -19.57
CA ASN A 387 3.35 -25.47 -18.21
C ASN A 387 4.63 -26.17 -17.71
N PRO A 388 5.73 -25.42 -17.45
CA PRO A 388 7.03 -25.99 -17.08
C PRO A 388 7.01 -26.85 -15.81
N SER A 389 6.04 -26.63 -14.91
CA SER A 389 5.79 -27.49 -13.74
C SER A 389 5.34 -28.91 -14.11
N VAL A 390 4.80 -29.09 -15.32
CA VAL A 390 4.35 -30.39 -15.86
C VAL A 390 5.33 -30.92 -16.92
N LYS A 391 5.79 -30.04 -17.83
CA LYS A 391 6.69 -30.41 -18.93
C LYS A 391 7.90 -29.49 -18.99
N LYS A 392 9.05 -30.01 -18.56
CA LYS A 392 10.33 -29.28 -18.47
C LYS A 392 11.10 -29.16 -19.80
N THR A 393 10.57 -29.70 -20.90
CA THR A 393 11.21 -29.65 -22.23
C THR A 393 10.53 -28.63 -23.13
N PRO A 394 11.28 -27.79 -23.86
CA PRO A 394 10.70 -26.79 -24.75
C PRO A 394 10.13 -27.41 -26.03
N GLN A 395 9.21 -26.69 -26.66
CA GLN A 395 8.80 -26.88 -28.05
C GLN A 395 9.51 -25.85 -28.93
N VAL A 396 10.01 -26.27 -30.09
CA VAL A 396 10.67 -25.38 -31.05
C VAL A 396 9.64 -24.81 -32.01
N LEU A 397 9.64 -23.48 -32.18
CA LEU A 397 8.78 -22.78 -33.14
C LEU A 397 9.55 -22.59 -34.45
N ASP A 398 9.57 -23.62 -35.31
CA ASP A 398 10.41 -23.63 -36.52
C ASP A 398 10.02 -22.58 -37.59
N ASN A 399 8.79 -22.06 -37.55
CA ASN A 399 8.30 -21.05 -38.51
C ASN A 399 8.44 -19.59 -37.99
N VAL A 400 9.18 -19.38 -36.90
CA VAL A 400 9.35 -18.05 -36.30
C VAL A 400 10.82 -17.66 -36.34
N SER A 401 11.12 -16.57 -37.04
CA SER A 401 12.43 -15.92 -36.96
C SER A 401 12.53 -15.09 -35.67
N PRO A 402 13.58 -15.24 -34.86
CA PRO A 402 13.81 -14.36 -33.71
C PRO A 402 14.08 -12.91 -34.08
N GLN A 403 14.49 -12.64 -35.32
CA GLN A 403 14.86 -11.29 -35.76
C GLN A 403 13.64 -10.36 -35.73
N GLY A 404 13.74 -9.27 -34.97
CA GLY A 404 12.68 -8.26 -34.86
C GLY A 404 11.60 -8.57 -33.83
N LEU A 405 11.70 -9.68 -33.10
CA LEU A 405 10.84 -9.92 -31.94
C LEU A 405 11.21 -8.94 -30.82
N LYS A 406 10.19 -8.32 -30.22
CA LYS A 406 10.36 -7.47 -29.05
C LYS A 406 10.18 -8.32 -27.79
N ALA A 407 11.15 -8.25 -26.88
CA ALA A 407 11.03 -8.89 -25.57
C ALA A 407 10.03 -8.13 -24.68
N ASP A 408 9.32 -8.87 -23.82
CA ASP A 408 8.27 -8.38 -22.91
C ASP A 408 7.16 -7.58 -23.63
N ASP A 409 6.82 -7.99 -24.86
CA ASP A 409 5.80 -7.35 -25.71
C ASP A 409 4.56 -8.25 -25.82
N TYR A 410 3.42 -7.79 -25.33
CA TYR A 410 2.20 -8.59 -25.24
C TYR A 410 1.71 -9.09 -26.61
N GLU A 411 1.71 -8.23 -27.64
CA GLU A 411 1.27 -8.63 -28.99
C GLU A 411 2.17 -9.71 -29.58
N THR A 412 3.48 -9.61 -29.36
CA THR A 412 4.45 -10.64 -29.75
C THR A 412 4.17 -11.95 -29.04
N LEU A 413 4.02 -11.91 -27.70
CA LEU A 413 3.75 -13.11 -26.90
C LEU A 413 2.41 -13.77 -27.27
N GLN A 414 1.38 -12.98 -27.54
CA GLN A 414 0.06 -13.48 -27.96
C GLN A 414 0.14 -14.17 -29.33
N LYS A 415 0.90 -13.61 -30.29
CA LYS A 415 1.15 -14.27 -31.59
C LYS A 415 1.86 -15.61 -31.42
N LEU A 416 2.91 -15.66 -30.59
CA LEU A 416 3.66 -16.89 -30.32
C LEU A 416 2.78 -17.94 -29.63
N MET A 417 1.95 -17.53 -28.67
CA MET A 417 1.00 -18.41 -27.98
C MET A 417 -0.05 -18.98 -28.94
N ASN A 418 -0.61 -18.15 -29.83
CA ASN A 418 -1.64 -18.58 -30.78
C ASN A 418 -1.15 -19.65 -31.76
N MET A 419 0.15 -19.65 -32.11
CA MET A 419 0.78 -20.69 -32.93
C MET A 419 0.88 -22.05 -32.23
N LEU A 420 0.81 -22.08 -30.90
CA LEU A 420 0.85 -23.31 -30.10
C LEU A 420 -0.56 -23.84 -29.82
N ILE A 421 -1.55 -22.96 -29.75
CA ILE A 421 -2.96 -23.31 -29.49
C ILE A 421 -3.66 -23.72 -30.78
N THR A 422 -3.35 -23.07 -31.90
CA THR A 422 -3.95 -23.35 -33.21
C THR A 422 -2.92 -24.07 -34.07
N PRO A 423 -3.02 -25.40 -34.26
CA PRO A 423 -2.02 -26.18 -35.00
C PRO A 423 -1.99 -25.87 -36.51
#